data_AF-A0A1H4IMD6-F1
#
_entry.id   AF-A0A1H4IMD6-F1
#
_cell.length_a   1.000
_cell.length_b   1.000
_cell.length_c   1.000
_cell.angle_alpha   90.00
_cell.angle_beta   90.00
_cell.angle_gamma   90.00
#
_symmetry.space_group_name_H-M   'P 1'
#
loop_
_entity.id
_entity.type
_entity.pdbx_description
1 polymer ?
#
loop_
_entity_poly.entity_id
_entity_poly.type
_entity_poly.pdbx_seq_one_letter_code
_entity_poly.pdbx_strand_id
1 'polypeptide(L)' 'MKTYLSIDPRGQADIQHLAVRQGGVTPDRTISSTDLFGGRREIGIEHHGAYYRLKITRQGKLILNK' A
#
# COMPACT_ATOMS: atom_id res chain seq x y z
N MET A 1 3.46 31.91 1.05
CA MET A 1 3.19 32.07 2.49
C MET A 1 3.47 30.73 3.14
N LYS A 2 4.56 30.64 3.90
CA LYS A 2 5.02 29.43 4.57
C LYS A 2 4.31 29.34 5.93
N THR A 3 3.65 28.23 6.22
CA THR A 3 3.19 27.91 7.58
C THR A 3 3.87 26.61 7.99
N TYR A 4 4.74 26.70 8.99
CA TYR A 4 5.44 25.57 9.59
C TYR A 4 4.57 24.95 10.70
N LEU A 5 4.57 23.62 10.70
CA LEU A 5 4.58 22.72 11.86
C LEU A 5 3.38 22.68 12.81
N SER A 6 2.77 21.51 12.88
CA SER A 6 2.56 20.86 14.18
C SER A 6 3.14 19.45 14.07
N ILE A 7 4.20 19.22 14.83
CA ILE A 7 4.79 17.91 15.07
C ILE A 7 3.98 17.26 16.16
N ASP A 8 3.19 16.25 15.82
CA ASP A 8 2.61 15.37 16.83
C ASP A 8 3.74 14.51 17.45
N PRO A 9 4.01 14.61 18.76
CA PRO A 9 5.13 13.91 19.40
C PRO A 9 4.86 12.41 19.64
N ARG A 10 3.85 11.82 19.00
CA ARG A 10 3.47 10.40 19.18
C ARG A 10 3.77 9.49 18.01
N GLY A 11 4.46 9.96 16.96
CA GLY A 11 4.92 9.10 15.87
C GLY A 11 3.81 8.24 15.24
N GLN A 12 2.56 8.66 15.39
CA GLN A 12 1.41 7.99 14.82
C GLN A 12 1.09 8.79 13.57
N ALA A 13 1.54 8.28 12.42
CA ALA A 13 1.28 8.88 11.13
C ALA A 13 -0.23 8.94 10.94
N ASP A 14 -0.81 10.09 11.25
CA ASP A 14 -2.18 10.39 10.90
C ASP A 14 -2.21 10.65 9.39
N ILE A 15 -2.42 9.57 8.64
CA ILE A 15 -2.77 9.64 7.23
C ILE A 15 -4.26 10.02 7.19
N GLN A 16 -4.56 11.28 7.51
CA GLN A 16 -5.84 11.91 7.22
C GLN A 16 -6.01 11.97 5.70
N HIS A 17 -6.49 10.85 5.17
CA HIS A 17 -7.56 10.76 4.19
C HIS A 17 -7.55 11.90 3.17
N LEU A 18 -6.68 11.77 2.17
CA LEU A 18 -6.83 12.40 0.87
C LEU A 18 -8.26 12.10 0.41
N ALA A 19 -9.11 13.13 0.45
CA ALA A 19 -10.53 13.05 0.17
C ALA A 19 -10.79 12.33 -1.17
N VAL A 20 -11.14 11.04 -1.10
CA VAL A 20 -11.86 10.36 -2.19
C VAL A 20 -13.29 10.88 -2.11
N ARG A 21 -13.49 12.00 -2.80
CA ARG A 21 -14.81 12.33 -3.32
C ARG A 21 -15.12 11.23 -4.34
N GLN A 22 -16.33 10.67 -4.24
CA GLN A 22 -16.95 9.63 -5.10
C GLN A 22 -16.89 8.21 -4.53
N GLY A 23 -17.86 7.87 -3.67
CA GLY A 23 -18.59 6.58 -3.62
C GLY A 23 -17.84 5.25 -3.70
N GLY A 24 -16.53 5.22 -3.46
CA GLY A 24 -15.71 4.02 -3.55
C GLY A 24 -15.55 3.37 -2.19
N VAL A 25 -15.65 2.04 -2.15
CA VAL A 25 -15.36 1.23 -0.95
C VAL A 25 -13.93 1.55 -0.49
N THR A 26 -13.81 2.18 0.68
CA THR A 26 -12.53 2.28 1.36
C THR A 26 -12.13 0.88 1.81
N PRO A 27 -10.95 0.37 1.41
CA PRO A 27 -10.53 -0.94 1.87
C PRO A 27 -10.38 -0.93 3.40
N ASP A 28 -10.81 -2.01 4.04
CA ASP A 28 -10.69 -2.20 5.49
C ASP A 28 -9.23 -2.07 5.97
N ARG A 29 -8.28 -2.44 5.09
CA ARG A 29 -6.85 -2.26 5.33
C ARG A 29 -6.11 -1.88 4.05
N THR A 30 -5.24 -0.88 4.17
CA THR A 30 -4.25 -0.51 3.14
C THR A 30 -2.85 -0.85 3.63
N ILE A 31 -2.02 -1.46 2.78
CA ILE A 31 -0.61 -1.77 3.06
C ILE A 31 0.24 -1.12 1.96
N SER A 32 1.34 -0.47 2.33
CA SER A 32 2.26 0.10 1.33
C SER A 32 2.93 -1.01 0.53
N SER A 33 3.29 -0.75 -0.73
CA SER A 33 4.05 -1.72 -1.52
C SER A 33 5.42 -2.00 -0.88
N THR A 34 6.08 -0.99 -0.33
CA THR A 34 7.37 -1.18 0.36
C THR A 34 7.26 -2.19 1.50
N ASP A 35 6.23 -2.08 2.33
CA ASP A 35 6.00 -3.02 3.45
C ASP A 35 5.60 -4.41 2.94
N LEU A 36 4.71 -4.46 1.94
CA LEU A 36 4.23 -5.72 1.37
C LEU A 36 5.36 -6.56 0.77
N PHE A 37 6.30 -5.91 0.08
CA PHE A 37 7.40 -6.61 -0.59
C PHE A 37 8.63 -6.78 0.31
N GLY A 38 8.78 -6.00 1.39
CA GLY A 38 9.90 -6.13 2.33
C GLY A 38 11.26 -6.07 1.65
N GLY A 39 11.42 -5.15 0.69
CA GLY A 39 12.66 -5.00 -0.11
C GLY A 39 12.83 -6.02 -1.26
N ARG A 40 11.89 -6.95 -1.44
CA ARG A 40 11.89 -7.91 -2.55
C ARG A 40 11.18 -7.32 -3.78
N ARG A 41 11.28 -7.99 -4.93
CA ARG A 41 10.52 -7.64 -6.15
C ARG A 41 9.29 -8.52 -6.37
N GLU A 42 9.17 -9.60 -5.63
CA GLU A 42 8.06 -10.54 -5.70
C GLU A 42 7.79 -11.24 -4.38
N ILE A 43 6.52 -11.63 -4.18
CA ILE A 43 6.04 -12.45 -3.07
C ILE A 43 5.13 -13.56 -3.59
N GLY A 44 5.11 -14.67 -2.86
CA GLY A 44 4.15 -15.76 -3.03
C GLY A 44 2.88 -15.48 -2.23
N ILE A 45 1.73 -15.89 -2.76
CA ILE A 45 0.43 -15.81 -2.08
C ILE A 45 -0.25 -17.16 -2.27
N GLU A 46 -0.42 -17.90 -1.18
CA GLU A 46 -1.26 -19.10 -1.18
C GLU A 46 -2.72 -18.69 -1.00
N HIS A 47 -3.60 -19.14 -1.91
CA HIS A 47 -5.01 -18.81 -1.88
C HIS A 47 -5.84 -19.98 -2.39
N HIS A 48 -6.67 -20.55 -1.51
CA HIS A 48 -7.50 -21.74 -1.77
C HIS A 48 -6.73 -22.91 -2.41
N GLY A 49 -5.51 -23.19 -1.95
CA GLY A 49 -4.68 -24.28 -2.47
C GLY A 49 -4.01 -24.00 -3.81
N ALA A 50 -4.17 -22.80 -4.37
CA ALA A 50 -3.40 -22.33 -5.51
C ALA A 50 -2.30 -21.36 -5.05
N TYR A 51 -1.16 -21.42 -5.72
CA TYR A 51 -0.04 -20.52 -5.48
C TYR A 51 -0.07 -19.39 -6.50
N TYR A 52 -0.10 -18.16 -6.03
CA TYR A 52 -0.02 -16.96 -6.86
C TYR A 52 1.29 -16.24 -6.61
N ARG A 53 1.73 -15.47 -7.60
CA ARG A 53 2.92 -14.63 -7.50
C ARG A 53 2.59 -13.20 -7.83
N LEU A 54 2.71 -12.33 -6.84
CA LEU A 54 2.62 -10.89 -7.00
C LEU A 54 4.03 -10.34 -7.21
N LYS A 55 4.24 -9.54 -8.27
CA LYS A 55 5.55 -8.94 -8.57
C LYS A 55 5.45 -7.49 -9.04
N ILE A 56 6.54 -6.75 -8.86
CA ILE A 56 6.75 -5.41 -9.42
C ILE A 56 7.36 -5.55 -10.82
N THR A 57 6.64 -5.05 -11.83
CA THR A 57 7.13 -5.03 -13.22
C THR A 57 8.28 -4.03 -13.40
N ARG A 58 8.99 -4.12 -14.53
CA ARG A 58 10.04 -3.14 -14.88
C ARG A 58 9.49 -1.70 -15.01
N GLN A 59 8.20 -1.54 -15.30
CA GLN A 59 7.51 -0.25 -15.38
C GLN A 59 6.94 0.22 -14.03
N GLY A 60 7.23 -0.50 -12.93
CA GLY A 60 6.76 -0.15 -11.58
C GLY A 60 5.31 -0.55 -11.26
N LYS A 61 4.60 -1.19 -12.20
CA LYS A 61 3.24 -1.73 -11.96
C LYS A 61 3.28 -3.03 -11.18
N LEU A 62 2.22 -3.30 -10.41
CA LEU A 62 2.01 -4.60 -9.77
C LEU A 62 1.31 -5.56 -10.74
N ILE A 63 1.72 -6.83 -10.76
CA ILE A 63 1.05 -7.89 -11.51
C ILE A 63 0.94 -9.17 -10.68
N LEU A 64 -0.25 -9.74 -10.63
CA LEU A 64 -0.54 -11.02 -9.99
C LEU A 64 -0.63 -12.11 -11.06
N ASN A 65 0.13 -13.18 -10.90
CA ASN A 65 0.08 -14.36 -11.77
C ASN A 65 -0.36 -15.56 -10.94
N LYS A 66 -1.07 -16.50 -11.55
CA LYS A 66 -1.31 -17.83 -10.99
C LYS A 66 -0.12 -18.75 -11.31
#